data_AF-A0A452J6R9-F1
#
_entry.id   AF-A0A452J6R9-F1
#
_cell.length_a   1.000
_cell.length_b   1.000
_cell.length_c   1.000
_cell.angle_alpha   90.00
_cell.angle_beta   90.00
_cell.angle_gamma   90.00
#
_symmetry.space_group_name_H-M   'P 1'
#
loop_
_entity.id
_entity.type
_entity.pdbx_description
1 polymer ?
#
loop_
_entity_poly.entity_id
_entity_poly.type
_entity_poly.pdbx_seq_one_letter_code
_entity_poly.pdbx_strand_id
1 'polypeptide(L)'
;LTQSSSSGLQLCVNCGLNVHKQCSKYVPNDCQPDLKRIKRVYCCDLTTLVKAHNTQRPMVVDICIREIEARGLKSEGLYRVSGFTEHIEDVKMAFDRADLLV
;
A
#
# COMPACT_ATOMS: atom_id res chain seq x y z
N LEU A 1 1.42 -11.69 -21.81
CA LEU A 1 2.63 -11.16 -21.15
C LEU A 1 3.28 -10.13 -22.09
N THR A 2 2.72 -8.94 -22.24
CA THR A 2 3.26 -7.97 -23.19
C THR A 2 2.89 -6.57 -22.74
N GLN A 3 3.82 -5.84 -22.12
CA GLN A 3 4.17 -4.45 -22.45
C GLN A 3 5.59 -4.17 -21.93
N SER A 4 6.49 -3.84 -22.85
CA SER A 4 7.92 -3.62 -22.62
C SER A 4 8.14 -2.15 -22.31
N SER A 5 8.11 -1.76 -21.04
CA SER A 5 8.64 -0.46 -20.63
C SER A 5 10.16 -0.54 -20.57
N SER A 6 10.85 0.50 -21.05
CA SER A 6 12.30 0.65 -21.12
C SER A 6 13.05 0.55 -19.78
N SER A 7 12.33 0.33 -18.68
CA SER A 7 12.81 0.19 -17.30
C SER A 7 13.12 -1.25 -16.86
N GLY A 8 13.03 -2.25 -17.74
CA GLY A 8 13.37 -3.65 -17.42
C GLY A 8 12.37 -4.35 -16.47
N LEU A 9 11.23 -3.71 -16.23
CA LEU A 9 10.14 -4.20 -15.37
C LEU A 9 9.05 -4.88 -16.21
N GLN A 10 8.52 -5.97 -15.68
CA GLN A 10 7.40 -6.72 -16.21
C GLN A 10 6.23 -6.64 -15.23
N LEU A 11 5.08 -6.17 -15.72
CA LEU A 11 3.83 -6.12 -14.97
C LEU A 11 2.96 -7.33 -15.35
N CYS A 12 2.51 -8.09 -14.36
CA CYS A 12 1.52 -9.14 -14.57
C CYS A 12 0.15 -8.52 -14.87
N VAL A 13 -0.41 -8.83 -16.04
CA VAL A 13 -1.72 -8.31 -16.46
C VAL A 13 -2.89 -8.89 -15.64
N ASN A 14 -2.69 -10.01 -14.96
CA ASN A 14 -3.74 -10.70 -14.20
C ASN A 14 -3.79 -10.27 -12.73
N CYS A 15 -2.64 -10.22 -12.03
CA CYS A 15 -2.57 -9.85 -10.60
C CYS A 15 -1.92 -8.48 -10.32
N GLY A 16 -1.39 -7.78 -11.33
CA GLY A 16 -0.75 -6.47 -11.14
C GLY A 16 0.64 -6.52 -10.48
N LEU A 17 1.25 -7.71 -10.33
CA LEU A 17 2.60 -7.85 -9.77
C LEU A 17 3.65 -7.21 -10.68
N ASN A 18 4.49 -6.35 -10.11
CA ASN A 18 5.61 -5.70 -10.79
C ASN A 18 6.93 -6.40 -10.42
N VAL A 19 7.64 -6.95 -11.40
CA VAL A 19 8.91 -7.66 -11.19
C VAL A 19 9.93 -7.33 -12.28
N HIS A 20 11.22 -7.36 -11.99
CA HIS A 20 12.21 -7.26 -13.07
C HIS A 20 12.09 -8.45 -14.02
N LYS A 21 12.38 -8.21 -15.31
CA LYS A 21 12.37 -9.25 -16.35
C LYS A 21 13.24 -10.46 -15.99
N GLN A 22 14.41 -10.20 -15.41
CA GLN A 22 15.34 -11.25 -14.97
C GLN A 22 14.87 -11.98 -13.71
N CYS A 23 14.11 -11.30 -12.84
CA CYS A 23 13.58 -11.88 -11.61
C CYS A 23 12.31 -12.71 -11.85
N SER A 24 11.58 -12.46 -12.95
CA SER A 24 10.33 -13.15 -13.28
C SER A 24 10.45 -14.67 -13.31
N LYS A 25 11.62 -15.22 -13.60
CA LYS A 25 11.86 -16.68 -13.64
C LYS A 25 11.96 -17.33 -12.24
N TYR A 26 12.16 -16.54 -11.19
CA TYR A 26 12.23 -17.00 -9.79
C TYR A 26 10.92 -16.78 -9.03
N VAL A 27 9.94 -16.12 -9.65
CA VAL A 27 8.64 -15.86 -9.03
C VAL A 27 7.80 -17.13 -9.13
N PRO A 28 7.28 -17.67 -8.01
CA PRO A 28 6.40 -18.83 -8.05
C PRO A 28 5.07 -18.50 -8.76
N ASN A 29 4.40 -19.53 -9.29
CA ASN A 29 3.19 -19.40 -10.10
C ASN A 29 1.90 -19.18 -9.26
N ASP A 30 1.96 -18.30 -8.26
CA ASP A 30 0.87 -18.06 -7.30
C ASP A 30 0.07 -16.80 -7.66
N CYS A 31 -0.31 -16.69 -8.94
CA CYS A 31 -0.98 -15.50 -9.46
C CYS A 31 -2.42 -15.43 -8.92
N GLN A 32 -2.66 -14.51 -7.98
CA GLN A 32 -4.00 -14.21 -7.47
C GLN A 32 -4.56 -12.92 -8.11
N PRO A 33 -5.53 -13.02 -9.04
CA PRO A 33 -6.03 -11.88 -9.80
C PRO A 33 -6.82 -10.87 -8.95
N ASP A 34 -7.40 -11.28 -7.82
CA ASP A 34 -8.15 -10.39 -6.92
C ASP A 34 -7.30 -9.23 -6.37
N LEU A 35 -5.98 -9.45 -6.25
CA LEU A 35 -5.02 -8.43 -5.82
C LEU A 35 -4.89 -7.26 -6.81
N LYS A 36 -5.30 -7.42 -8.08
CA LYS A 36 -5.24 -6.35 -9.10
C LYS A 36 -6.19 -5.20 -8.83
N ARG A 37 -7.29 -5.45 -8.09
CA ARG A 37 -8.27 -4.42 -7.72
C ARG A 37 -7.81 -3.56 -6.54
N ILE A 38 -6.77 -3.97 -5.84
CA ILE A 38 -6.22 -3.28 -4.68
C ILE A 38 -5.33 -2.14 -5.18
N LYS A 39 -5.79 -0.89 -5.05
CA LYS A 39 -4.95 0.30 -5.24
C LYS A 39 -4.05 0.44 -4.01
N ARG A 40 -2.85 -0.14 -4.08
CA ARG A 40 -1.87 -0.06 -3.00
C ARG A 40 -1.59 1.41 -2.66
N VAL A 41 -1.83 1.77 -1.41
CA VAL A 41 -1.47 3.04 -0.79
C VAL A 41 -0.08 2.90 -0.16
N TYR A 42 0.19 1.77 0.49
CA TYR A 42 1.47 1.43 1.07
C TYR A 42 2.45 0.86 0.03
N CYS A 43 3.75 1.01 0.31
CA CYS A 43 4.84 0.55 -0.55
C CYS A 43 4.86 1.18 -1.96
N CYS A 44 4.13 2.27 -2.17
CA CYS A 44 4.18 3.08 -3.38
C CYS A 44 5.02 4.35 -3.17
N ASP A 45 5.60 4.86 -4.25
CA ASP A 45 6.30 6.13 -4.22
C ASP A 45 5.36 7.26 -3.79
N LEU A 46 5.83 8.07 -2.84
CA LEU A 46 5.04 9.15 -2.23
C LEU A 46 4.56 10.16 -3.28
N THR A 47 5.46 10.59 -4.18
CA THR A 47 5.14 11.59 -5.20
C THR A 47 4.08 11.06 -6.17
N THR A 48 4.20 9.79 -6.54
CA THR A 48 3.27 9.08 -7.42
C THR A 48 1.89 8.97 -6.77
N LEU A 49 1.83 8.58 -5.50
CA LEU A 49 0.58 8.45 -4.75
C LEU A 49 -0.15 9.80 -4.65
N VAL A 50 0.57 10.85 -4.23
CA VAL A 50 0.01 12.19 -4.05
C VAL A 50 -0.49 12.77 -5.38
N LYS A 51 0.27 12.61 -6.47
CA LYS A 51 -0.16 13.03 -7.82
C LYS A 51 -1.35 12.24 -8.34
N ALA A 52 -1.37 10.92 -8.13
CA ALA A 52 -2.46 10.06 -8.58
C ALA A 52 -3.80 10.37 -7.88
N HIS A 53 -3.74 10.81 -6.63
CA HIS A 53 -4.91 11.16 -5.83
C HIS A 53 -5.23 12.66 -5.84
N ASN A 54 -4.41 13.49 -6.50
CA ASN A 54 -4.54 14.95 -6.53
C ASN A 54 -4.66 15.58 -5.12
N THR A 55 -3.85 15.11 -4.19
CA THR A 55 -3.79 15.64 -2.82
C THR A 55 -2.45 16.34 -2.58
N GLN A 56 -2.27 16.98 -1.41
CA GLN A 56 -0.96 17.53 -0.99
C GLN A 56 -0.17 16.55 -0.11
N ARG A 57 -0.84 15.52 0.41
CA ARG A 57 -0.31 14.51 1.33
C ARG A 57 -1.14 13.23 1.20
N PRO A 58 -0.59 12.06 1.54
CA PRO A 58 -1.33 10.81 1.50
C PRO A 58 -2.48 10.80 2.51
N MET A 59 -3.63 10.27 2.10
CA MET A 59 -4.81 10.07 2.95
C MET A 59 -4.51 9.30 4.24
N VAL A 60 -3.59 8.32 4.19
CA VAL A 60 -3.16 7.56 5.37
C VAL A 60 -2.57 8.46 6.47
N VAL A 61 -1.85 9.52 6.10
CA VAL A 61 -1.24 10.45 7.05
C VAL A 61 -2.34 11.24 7.76
N ASP A 62 -3.30 11.79 7.00
CA ASP A 62 -4.38 12.59 7.58
C ASP A 62 -5.30 11.76 8.47
N ILE A 63 -5.71 10.57 8.02
CA ILE A 63 -6.61 9.71 8.78
C ILE A 63 -5.95 9.24 10.08
N CYS A 64 -4.70 8.76 10.02
CA CYS A 64 -4.00 8.30 11.21
C CYS A 64 -3.75 9.43 12.22
N ILE A 65 -3.34 10.61 11.77
CA ILE A 65 -3.12 11.76 12.66
C ILE A 65 -4.44 12.17 13.32
N ARG A 66 -5.52 12.31 12.54
CA ARG A 66 -6.84 12.67 13.06
C ARG A 66 -7.31 11.71 14.15
N GLU A 67 -7.16 10.40 13.94
CA GLU A 67 -7.56 9.40 14.93
C GLU A 67 -6.67 9.42 16.18
N ILE A 68 -5.37 9.65 16.03
CA ILE A 68 -4.46 9.80 17.19
C ILE A 68 -4.81 11.06 17.99
N GLU A 69 -5.13 12.16 17.33
CA GLU A 69 -5.53 13.40 17.99
C GLU A 69 -6.88 13.25 18.73
N ALA A 70 -7.82 12.51 18.14
CA ALA A 70 -9.15 12.31 18.70
C ALA A 70 -9.16 11.45 19.99
N ARG A 71 -8.33 10.39 20.05
CA ARG A 71 -8.37 9.40 21.15
C ARG A 71 -7.02 9.03 21.78
N GLY A 72 -5.91 9.30 21.10
CA GLY A 72 -4.57 8.80 21.46
C GLY A 72 -3.71 9.76 22.29
N LEU A 73 -3.99 11.07 22.31
CA LEU A 73 -3.09 12.08 22.89
C LEU A 73 -2.81 11.90 24.40
N LYS A 74 -3.72 11.26 25.13
CA LYS A 74 -3.57 11.00 26.58
C LYS A 74 -3.00 9.60 26.87
N SER A 75 -2.70 8.81 25.84
CA SER A 75 -2.14 7.48 25.99
C SER A 75 -0.67 7.55 26.40
N GLU A 76 -0.31 6.87 27.48
CA GLU A 76 1.08 6.83 27.94
C GLU A 76 1.98 6.11 26.93
N GLY A 77 3.10 6.73 26.58
CA GLY A 77 4.05 6.13 25.65
C GLY A 77 3.57 6.09 24.20
N LEU A 78 2.72 7.02 23.78
CA LEU A 78 2.32 7.22 22.39
C LEU A 78 3.57 7.23 21.47
N TYR A 79 3.50 6.49 20.36
CA TYR A 79 4.61 6.20 19.42
C TYR A 79 5.80 5.39 19.98
N ARG A 80 5.91 5.19 21.30
CA ARG A 80 6.94 4.33 21.92
C ARG A 80 6.46 2.90 22.13
N VAL A 81 5.21 2.73 22.58
CA VAL A 81 4.61 1.42 22.83
C VAL A 81 4.02 0.89 21.54
N SER A 82 4.51 -0.27 21.08
CA SER A 82 4.02 -0.94 19.88
C SER A 82 2.70 -1.67 20.14
N GLY A 83 1.77 -1.58 19.20
CA GLY A 83 0.60 -2.44 19.14
C GLY A 83 0.93 -3.84 18.62
N PHE A 84 -0.09 -4.69 18.52
CA PHE A 84 0.04 -6.01 17.92
C PHE A 84 0.33 -5.91 16.43
N THR A 85 1.37 -6.61 15.96
CA THR A 85 1.78 -6.62 14.55
C THR A 85 0.65 -7.04 13.61
N GLU A 86 -0.15 -8.03 14.00
CA GLU A 86 -1.31 -8.49 13.23
C GLU A 86 -2.31 -7.36 12.96
N HIS A 87 -2.69 -6.61 14.01
CA HIS A 87 -3.61 -5.48 13.86
C HIS A 87 -3.02 -4.34 13.03
N ILE A 88 -1.70 -4.14 13.05
CA ILE A 88 -1.04 -3.12 12.21
C ILE A 88 -1.15 -3.50 10.73
N GLU A 89 -0.92 -4.78 10.40
CA GLU A 89 -1.09 -5.27 9.03
C GLU A 89 -2.55 -5.20 8.57
N ASP A 90 -3.53 -5.47 9.45
CA ASP A 90 -4.95 -5.32 9.12
C ASP A 90 -5.31 -3.87 8.77
N VAL A 91 -4.83 -2.89 9.55
CA VAL A 91 -5.03 -1.46 9.28
C VAL A 91 -4.41 -1.06 7.93
N LYS A 92 -3.19 -1.53 7.67
CA LYS A 92 -2.49 -1.30 6.40
C LYS A 92 -3.27 -1.89 5.21
N MET A 93 -3.76 -3.13 5.35
CA MET A 93 -4.58 -3.78 4.33
C MET A 93 -5.90 -3.02 4.10
N ALA A 94 -6.50 -2.47 5.15
CA ALA A 94 -7.72 -1.68 5.03
C ALA A 94 -7.50 -0.37 4.25
N PHE A 95 -6.33 0.28 4.40
CA PHE A 95 -5.96 1.42 3.55
C PHE A 95 -5.72 1.01 2.09
N ASP A 96 -5.00 -0.08 1.85
CA ASP A 96 -4.71 -0.58 0.49
C ASP A 96 -5.99 -1.01 -0.26
N ARG A 97 -7.00 -1.51 0.45
CA ARG A 97 -8.32 -1.83 -0.12
C ARG A 97 -9.26 -0.62 -0.26
N ALA A 98 -8.84 0.54 0.22
CA ALA A 98 -9.67 1.74 0.35
C ALA A 98 -10.91 1.55 1.25
N ASP A 99 -10.92 0.55 2.12
CA ASP A 99 -12.01 0.27 3.08
C ASP A 99 -12.14 1.40 4.14
N LEU A 100 -11.08 2.17 4.34
CA LEU A 100 -11.01 3.30 5.27
C LEU A 100 -11.25 4.67 4.61
N LEU A 101 -11.63 4.71 3.32
CA LEU A 101 -11.93 5.97 2.60
C LEU A 101 -13.40 6.40 2.67
N VAL A 102 -14.14 5.96 3.68
CA VAL A 102 -15.56 6.31 3.91
C VAL A 102 -15.68 7.43 4.93
#